data_AF-A0A1S8NDQ1-F1
#
_entry.id   AF-A0A1S8NDQ1-F1
#
_cell.length_a   1.000
_cell.length_b   1.000
_cell.length_c   1.000
_cell.angle_alpha   90.00
_cell.angle_beta   90.00
_cell.angle_gamma   90.00
#
_symmetry.space_group_name_H-M   'P 1'
#
loop_
_entity.id
_entity.type
_entity.pdbx_description
1 polymer ?
#
loop_
_entity_poly.entity_id
_entity_poly.type
_entity_poly.pdbx_seq_one_letter_code
_entity_poly.pdbx_strand_id
1 'polypeptide(L)'
;MGNKIDLRVLKTRQNIKNTFSNLLLEKDFKNITVQDICDRALIGRSTFYDHYCDKYDLLDKMVEEIINQFKPYLKSRFNLNSLDDFTKVGSDMLKLFSKRKNIIKALINVHTESADLYYELKKLLIEGCSYYLNESNFVSKYNISNEYICGHYASFVLTSFQLWLELGEDENNLQLANRMHSVLFESADI
;
A
#
# COMPACT_ATOMS: atom_id res chain seq x y z
N MET A 1 2.33 -17.76 29.63
CA MET A 1 3.68 -17.83 29.04
C MET A 1 3.51 -17.70 27.53
N GLY A 2 4.09 -16.66 26.93
CA GLY A 2 3.78 -16.22 25.57
C GLY A 2 4.18 -17.23 24.50
N ASN A 3 3.27 -17.47 23.56
CA ASN A 3 3.48 -18.28 22.36
C ASN A 3 4.62 -17.66 21.52
N LYS A 4 5.84 -18.17 21.69
CA LYS A 4 6.96 -17.84 20.83
C LYS A 4 6.66 -18.49 19.48
N ILE A 5 6.17 -17.71 18.52
CA ILE A 5 5.86 -18.22 17.17
C ILE A 5 7.08 -18.95 16.65
N ASP A 6 6.89 -20.21 16.25
CA ASP A 6 7.96 -21.06 15.74
C ASP A 6 8.65 -20.38 14.54
N LEU A 7 9.97 -20.20 14.63
CA LEU A 7 10.80 -19.64 13.57
C LEU A 7 10.61 -20.38 12.23
N ARG A 8 10.30 -21.69 12.28
CA ARG A 8 9.99 -22.48 11.11
C ARG A 8 8.72 -21.99 10.42
N VAL A 9 7.66 -21.70 11.19
CA VAL A 9 6.39 -21.17 10.66
C VAL A 9 6.60 -19.80 10.01
N LEU A 10 7.39 -18.92 10.64
CA LEU A 10 7.71 -17.60 10.07
C LEU A 10 8.47 -17.72 8.74
N LYS A 11 9.50 -18.58 8.69
CA LYS A 11 10.28 -18.81 7.47
C LYS A 11 9.42 -19.39 6.34
N THR A 12 8.57 -20.38 6.64
CA THR A 12 7.66 -20.97 5.65
C THR A 12 6.68 -19.94 5.11
N ARG A 13 6.02 -19.16 5.97
CA ARG A 13 5.11 -18.10 5.53
C ARG A 13 5.81 -17.06 4.64
N GLN A 14 7.02 -16.63 5.02
CA GLN A 14 7.78 -15.69 4.21
C GLN A 14 8.15 -16.28 2.85
N ASN A 15 8.56 -17.55 2.79
CA ASN A 15 8.87 -18.24 1.55
C ASN A 15 7.65 -18.34 0.62
N ILE A 16 6.48 -18.69 1.17
CA ILE A 16 5.22 -18.73 0.43
C ILE A 16 4.88 -17.35 -0.15
N LYS A 17 4.92 -16.29 0.68
CA LYS A 17 4.62 -14.91 0.24
C LYS A 17 5.55 -14.44 -0.86
N ASN A 18 6.86 -14.66 -0.71
CA ASN A 18 7.85 -14.30 -1.72
C ASN A 18 7.59 -15.05 -3.03
N THR A 19 7.39 -16.38 -2.95
CA THR A 19 7.08 -17.22 -4.12
C THR A 19 5.82 -16.75 -4.84
N PHE A 20 4.75 -16.49 -4.09
CA PHE A 20 3.50 -16.04 -4.64
C PHE A 20 3.62 -14.66 -5.28
N SER A 21 4.33 -13.71 -4.66
CA SER A 21 4.58 -12.40 -5.27
C SER A 21 5.39 -12.49 -6.56
N ASN A 22 6.35 -13.40 -6.66
CA ASN A 22 7.10 -13.61 -7.90
C ASN A 22 6.21 -14.23 -8.99
N LEU A 23 5.34 -15.18 -8.63
CA LEU A 23 4.32 -15.73 -9.55
C LEU A 23 3.40 -14.63 -10.09
N LEU A 24 2.97 -13.70 -9.25
CA LEU A 24 2.13 -12.55 -9.63
C LEU A 24 2.82 -11.58 -10.59
N LEU A 25 4.15 -11.46 -10.53
CA LEU A 25 4.92 -10.65 -11.48
C LEU A 25 5.10 -11.34 -12.84
N GLU A 26 4.90 -12.66 -12.90
CA GLU A 26 5.13 -13.47 -14.11
C GLU A 26 3.84 -13.83 -14.86
N LYS A 27 2.71 -13.96 -14.15
CA LYS A 27 1.41 -14.32 -14.76
C LYS A 27 0.22 -13.80 -13.97
N ASP A 28 -0.91 -13.62 -14.66
CA ASP A 28 -2.18 -13.21 -14.05
C ASP A 28 -2.56 -14.08 -12.84
N PHE A 29 -3.06 -13.44 -11.77
CA PHE A 29 -3.52 -14.11 -10.54
C PHE A 29 -4.49 -15.29 -10.81
N LYS A 30 -5.41 -15.13 -11.78
CA LYS A 30 -6.38 -16.19 -12.14
C LYS A 30 -5.69 -17.48 -12.60
N ASN A 31 -4.51 -17.39 -13.22
CA ASN A 31 -3.74 -18.50 -13.76
C ASN A 31 -2.72 -19.09 -12.77
N ILE A 32 -2.63 -18.55 -11.55
CA ILE A 32 -1.81 -19.13 -10.47
C ILE A 32 -2.64 -20.19 -9.74
N THR A 33 -2.07 -21.37 -9.53
CA THR A 33 -2.66 -22.45 -8.74
C THR A 33 -1.90 -22.61 -7.42
N VAL A 34 -2.54 -23.24 -6.42
CA VAL A 34 -1.84 -23.64 -5.18
C VAL A 34 -0.67 -24.58 -5.49
N GLN A 35 -0.79 -25.41 -6.53
CA GLN A 35 0.28 -26.29 -6.98
C GLN A 35 1.51 -25.51 -7.45
N ASP A 36 1.33 -24.48 -8.30
CA ASP A 36 2.43 -23.62 -8.74
C ASP A 36 3.19 -22.99 -7.56
N ILE A 37 2.45 -22.56 -6.53
CA ILE A 37 3.02 -21.97 -5.31
C ILE A 37 3.82 -23.02 -4.55
N CYS A 38 3.25 -24.21 -4.35
CA CYS A 38 3.91 -25.29 -3.62
C CYS A 38 5.18 -25.77 -4.32
N ASP A 39 5.13 -25.96 -5.64
CA ASP A 39 6.26 -26.42 -6.45
C ASP A 39 7.40 -25.42 -6.40
N ARG A 40 7.11 -24.12 -6.59
CA ARG A 40 8.16 -23.09 -6.55
C ARG A 40 8.67 -22.79 -5.15
N ALA A 41 7.83 -22.91 -4.13
CA ALA A 41 8.26 -22.73 -2.74
C ALA A 41 8.98 -23.97 -2.17
N LEU A 42 9.00 -25.10 -2.91
CA LEU A 42 9.55 -26.39 -2.48
C LEU A 42 8.89 -26.90 -1.18
N ILE A 43 7.56 -26.86 -1.12
CA ILE A 43 6.77 -27.35 0.02
C ILE A 43 5.66 -28.31 -0.43
N GLY A 44 5.18 -29.15 0.48
CA GLY A 44 3.98 -29.95 0.25
C GLY A 44 2.70 -29.12 0.35
N ARG A 45 1.64 -29.55 -0.34
CA ARG A 45 0.31 -28.91 -0.27
C ARG A 45 -0.23 -28.84 1.16
N SER A 46 -0.02 -29.88 1.97
CA SER A 46 -0.41 -29.86 3.39
C SER A 46 0.22 -28.69 4.13
N THR A 47 1.51 -28.42 3.90
CA THR A 47 2.22 -27.28 4.50
C THR A 47 1.68 -25.92 4.05
N PHE A 48 1.22 -25.80 2.80
CA PHE A 48 0.51 -24.60 2.37
C PHE A 48 -0.80 -24.43 3.15
N TYR A 49 -1.59 -25.51 3.23
CA TYR A 49 -2.89 -25.49 3.90
C TYR A 49 -2.80 -25.34 5.43
N ASP A 50 -1.65 -25.63 6.06
CA ASP A 50 -1.37 -25.29 7.46
C ASP A 50 -1.28 -23.76 7.70
N HIS A 51 -1.23 -22.96 6.64
CA HIS A 51 -1.06 -21.50 6.71
C HIS A 51 -2.16 -20.72 6.00
N TYR A 52 -2.69 -21.26 4.89
CA TYR A 52 -3.62 -20.57 4.02
C TYR A 52 -4.71 -21.51 3.50
N CYS A 53 -5.96 -21.07 3.51
CA CYS A 53 -7.08 -21.88 3.02
C CYS A 53 -7.00 -22.12 1.50
N ASP A 54 -6.59 -21.10 0.76
CA ASP A 54 -6.37 -21.14 -0.68
C ASP A 54 -5.50 -19.93 -1.11
N LYS A 55 -5.40 -19.66 -2.42
CA LYS A 55 -4.64 -18.52 -2.95
C LYS A 55 -5.31 -17.16 -2.70
N TYR A 56 -6.63 -17.13 -2.48
CA TYR A 56 -7.37 -15.90 -2.18
C TYR A 56 -7.09 -15.48 -0.74
N ASP A 57 -7.19 -16.41 0.23
CA ASP A 57 -6.82 -16.17 1.62
C ASP A 57 -5.34 -15.72 1.77
N LEU A 58 -4.43 -16.28 0.97
CA LEU A 58 -3.05 -15.80 0.90
C LEU A 58 -2.96 -14.35 0.39
N LEU A 59 -3.67 -14.02 -0.69
CA LEU A 59 -3.70 -12.67 -1.26
C LEU A 59 -4.26 -11.68 -0.23
N ASP A 60 -5.42 -11.99 0.36
CA ASP A 60 -6.13 -11.14 1.31
C ASP A 60 -5.23 -10.81 2.52
N LYS A 61 -4.60 -11.83 3.12
CA LYS A 61 -3.66 -11.65 4.25
C LYS A 61 -2.43 -10.83 3.86
N MET A 62 -1.93 -10.95 2.63
CA MET A 62 -0.80 -10.15 2.16
C MET A 62 -1.20 -8.68 1.94
N VAL A 63 -2.38 -8.42 1.35
CA VAL A 63 -2.91 -7.07 1.19
C VAL A 63 -3.16 -6.42 2.55
N GLU A 64 -3.82 -7.13 3.47
CA GLU A 64 -4.08 -6.64 4.82
C GLU A 64 -2.79 -6.29 5.59
N GLU A 65 -1.76 -7.13 5.49
CA GLU A 65 -0.46 -6.88 6.11
C GLU A 65 0.19 -5.60 5.59
N ILE A 66 0.13 -5.35 4.28
CA ILE A 66 0.70 -4.15 3.67
C ILE A 66 -0.13 -2.93 4.07
N ILE A 67 -1.45 -2.98 3.98
CA ILE A 67 -2.35 -1.90 4.40
C ILE A 67 -2.11 -1.51 5.86
N ASN A 68 -1.99 -2.48 6.75
CA ASN A 68 -1.75 -2.20 8.17
C ASN A 68 -0.38 -1.53 8.42
N GLN A 69 0.61 -1.75 7.55
CA GLN A 69 1.88 -1.02 7.59
C GLN A 69 1.76 0.40 7.03
N PHE A 70 0.87 0.64 6.05
CA PHE A 70 0.65 1.97 5.46
C PHE A 70 -0.14 2.90 6.37
N LYS A 71 -1.12 2.38 7.11
CA LYS A 71 -2.06 3.16 7.94
C LYS A 71 -1.39 4.23 8.82
N PRO A 72 -0.30 3.96 9.57
CA PRO A 72 0.36 4.98 10.38
C PRO A 72 0.91 6.15 9.55
N TYR A 73 1.53 5.88 8.40
CA TYR A 73 2.10 6.90 7.52
C TYR A 73 1.02 7.73 6.84
N LEU A 74 -0.06 7.10 6.39
CA LEU A 74 -1.21 7.80 5.83
C LEU A 74 -1.86 8.69 6.89
N LYS A 75 -2.04 8.19 8.12
CA LYS A 75 -2.54 8.99 9.23
C LYS A 75 -1.62 10.19 9.51
N SER A 76 -0.31 9.98 9.63
CA SER A 76 0.64 11.07 9.84
C SER A 76 0.58 12.09 8.70
N ARG A 77 0.43 11.65 7.44
CA ARG A 77 0.36 12.55 6.27
C ARG A 77 -0.77 13.58 6.34
N PHE A 78 -1.84 13.33 7.09
CA PHE A 78 -2.96 14.29 7.24
C PHE A 78 -2.98 15.01 8.60
N ASN A 79 -1.97 14.80 9.46
CA ASN A 79 -1.88 15.41 10.80
C ASN A 79 -0.64 16.30 10.95
N LEU A 80 -0.04 16.75 9.83
CA LEU A 80 1.19 17.51 9.79
C LEU A 80 0.95 18.89 9.18
N ASN A 81 1.78 19.84 9.59
CA ASN A 81 1.60 21.26 9.28
C ASN A 81 2.79 21.88 8.52
N SER A 82 3.78 21.06 8.09
CA SER A 82 4.97 21.56 7.42
C SER A 82 5.49 20.63 6.32
N LEU A 83 6.09 21.22 5.29
CA LEU A 83 6.72 20.49 4.17
C LEU A 83 7.83 19.53 4.62
N ASP A 84 8.60 19.93 5.64
CA ASP A 84 9.68 19.11 6.21
C ASP A 84 9.11 17.84 6.85
N ASP A 85 7.98 17.95 7.56
CA ASP A 85 7.32 16.80 8.16
C ASP A 85 6.74 15.85 7.09
N PHE A 86 6.12 16.39 6.03
CA PHE A 86 5.62 15.58 4.92
C PHE A 86 6.75 14.85 4.20
N THR A 87 7.87 15.53 4.01
CA THR A 87 9.07 14.95 3.39
C THR A 87 9.64 13.82 4.22
N LYS A 88 9.69 13.99 5.54
CA LYS A 88 10.11 12.95 6.47
C LYS A 88 9.18 11.74 6.44
N VAL A 89 7.86 11.94 6.53
CA VAL A 89 6.88 10.84 6.47
C VAL A 89 6.97 10.10 5.13
N GLY A 90 7.10 10.83 4.02
CA GLY A 90 7.31 10.25 2.70
C GLY A 90 8.58 9.40 2.63
N SER A 91 9.73 9.94 3.07
CA SER A 91 11.00 9.21 3.13
C SER A 91 10.91 7.95 3.99
N ASP A 92 10.34 8.05 5.20
CA ASP A 92 10.25 6.92 6.13
C ASP A 92 9.33 5.82 5.57
N MET A 93 8.26 6.21 4.90
CA MET A 93 7.36 5.31 4.18
C MET A 93 8.11 4.59 3.05
N LEU A 94 8.79 5.32 2.16
CA LEU A 94 9.54 4.72 1.06
C LEU A 94 10.66 3.78 1.56
N LYS A 95 11.39 4.18 2.61
CA LYS A 95 12.42 3.35 3.24
C LYS A 95 11.86 2.05 3.81
N LEU A 96 10.73 2.10 4.51
CA LEU A 96 10.08 0.90 5.05
C LEU A 96 9.73 -0.07 3.92
N PHE A 97 9.13 0.46 2.84
CA PHE A 97 8.59 -0.36 1.77
C PHE A 97 9.63 -0.78 0.73
N SER A 98 10.79 -0.11 0.65
CA SER A 98 11.90 -0.47 -0.24
C SER A 98 12.28 -1.96 -0.17
N LYS A 99 12.34 -2.52 1.04
CA LYS A 99 12.69 -3.94 1.28
C LYS A 99 11.63 -4.93 0.78
N ARG A 100 10.39 -4.47 0.60
CA ARG A 100 9.23 -5.26 0.15
C ARG A 100 8.72 -4.78 -1.21
N LYS A 101 9.50 -3.95 -1.92
CA LYS A 101 9.09 -3.29 -3.16
C LYS A 101 8.50 -4.25 -4.18
N ASN A 102 9.12 -5.41 -4.42
CA ASN A 102 8.62 -6.40 -5.36
C ASN A 102 7.28 -7.02 -4.94
N ILE A 103 7.10 -7.27 -3.64
CA ILE A 103 5.82 -7.76 -3.11
C ILE A 103 4.73 -6.72 -3.35
N ILE A 104 5.00 -5.46 -3.02
CA ILE A 104 4.01 -4.38 -3.18
C ILE A 104 3.69 -4.14 -4.65
N LYS A 105 4.71 -4.14 -5.51
CA LYS A 105 4.57 -4.06 -6.97
C LYS A 105 3.73 -5.22 -7.53
N ALA A 106 3.90 -6.43 -7.01
CA ALA A 106 3.08 -7.56 -7.41
C ALA A 106 1.61 -7.36 -6.99
N LEU A 107 1.38 -6.98 -5.73
CA LEU A 107 0.04 -6.87 -5.15
C LEU A 107 -0.76 -5.68 -5.69
N ILE A 108 -0.13 -4.55 -6.00
CA ILE A 108 -0.83 -3.32 -6.43
C ILE A 108 -1.51 -3.47 -7.79
N ASN A 109 -1.12 -4.49 -8.57
CA ASN A 109 -1.68 -4.79 -9.89
C ASN A 109 -2.72 -5.91 -9.86
N VAL A 110 -3.07 -6.43 -8.68
CA VAL A 110 -4.05 -7.50 -8.51
C VAL A 110 -5.35 -6.91 -8.01
N HIS A 111 -6.41 -7.12 -8.80
CA HIS A 111 -7.77 -6.65 -8.50
C HIS A 111 -8.71 -7.86 -8.44
N THR A 112 -9.14 -8.22 -7.24
CA THR A 112 -10.16 -9.26 -7.03
C THR A 112 -11.27 -8.73 -6.12
N GLU A 113 -12.40 -9.43 -6.07
CA GLU A 113 -13.47 -9.11 -5.11
C GLU A 113 -13.03 -9.30 -3.65
N SER A 114 -12.10 -10.23 -3.39
CA SER A 114 -11.63 -10.54 -2.04
C SER A 114 -10.59 -9.57 -1.53
N ALA A 115 -9.69 -9.10 -2.41
CA ALA A 115 -8.63 -8.17 -2.05
C ALA A 115 -8.11 -7.36 -3.24
N ASP A 116 -7.89 -6.08 -2.97
CA ASP A 116 -7.35 -5.11 -3.92
C ASP A 116 -6.55 -4.05 -3.16
N LEU A 117 -5.22 -4.14 -3.23
CA LEU A 117 -4.34 -3.22 -2.51
C LEU A 117 -4.49 -1.78 -3.02
N TYR A 118 -4.68 -1.59 -4.33
CA TYR A 118 -4.83 -0.27 -4.92
C TYR A 118 -6.11 0.40 -4.42
N TYR A 119 -7.22 -0.34 -4.43
CA TYR A 119 -8.51 0.13 -3.95
C TYR A 119 -8.46 0.49 -2.45
N GLU A 120 -7.90 -0.37 -1.62
CA GLU A 120 -7.80 -0.13 -0.17
C GLU A 120 -6.92 1.10 0.14
N LEU A 121 -5.79 1.28 -0.54
CA LEU A 121 -4.97 2.48 -0.40
C LEU A 121 -5.70 3.74 -0.89
N LYS A 122 -6.41 3.66 -2.02
CA LYS A 122 -7.21 4.77 -2.56
C LYS A 122 -8.27 5.20 -1.56
N LYS A 123 -8.98 4.25 -0.98
CA LYS A 123 -10.01 4.48 0.03
C LYS A 123 -9.44 5.21 1.24
N LEU A 124 -8.32 4.72 1.81
CA LEU A 124 -7.67 5.36 2.95
C LEU A 124 -7.20 6.80 2.64
N LEU A 125 -6.69 7.04 1.43
CA LEU A 125 -6.27 8.38 1.00
C LEU A 125 -7.47 9.33 0.85
N ILE A 126 -8.59 8.85 0.30
CA ILE A 126 -9.83 9.63 0.17
C ILE A 126 -10.39 9.96 1.56
N GLU A 127 -10.46 8.97 2.46
CA GLU A 127 -10.97 9.15 3.83
C GLU A 127 -10.13 10.16 4.61
N GLY A 128 -8.79 10.03 4.57
CA GLY A 128 -7.91 10.96 5.25
C GLY A 128 -7.96 12.38 4.67
N CYS A 129 -8.03 12.50 3.35
CA CYS A 129 -8.17 13.80 2.68
C CYS A 129 -9.50 14.47 3.02
N SER A 130 -10.60 13.70 3.01
CA SER A 130 -11.94 14.18 3.34
C SER A 130 -12.02 14.63 4.79
N TYR A 131 -11.46 13.86 5.72
CA TYR A 131 -11.38 14.22 7.12
C TYR A 131 -10.66 15.56 7.32
N TYR A 132 -9.49 15.73 6.70
CA TYR A 132 -8.74 16.98 6.76
C TYR A 132 -9.53 18.17 6.17
N LEU A 133 -10.11 17.99 4.96
CA LEU A 133 -10.82 19.08 4.28
C LEU A 133 -12.11 19.49 5.01
N ASN A 134 -12.79 18.57 5.71
CA ASN A 134 -13.98 18.89 6.50
C ASN A 134 -13.67 19.78 7.72
N GLU A 135 -12.44 19.74 8.22
CA GLU A 135 -11.96 20.63 9.28
C GLU A 135 -11.48 21.99 8.72
N SER A 136 -11.47 22.16 7.39
CA SER A 136 -11.00 23.37 6.69
C SER A 136 -12.13 24.18 6.04
N ASN A 137 -11.85 25.43 5.64
CA ASN A 137 -12.77 26.26 4.85
C ASN A 137 -12.63 26.06 3.32
N PHE A 138 -11.73 25.17 2.86
CA PHE A 138 -11.29 25.09 1.47
C PHE A 138 -12.44 24.82 0.48
N VAL A 139 -13.25 23.82 0.80
CA VAL A 139 -14.38 23.35 -0.02
C VAL A 139 -15.38 24.48 -0.27
N SER A 140 -15.73 25.21 0.79
CA SER A 140 -16.68 26.33 0.72
C SER A 140 -16.06 27.56 0.04
N LYS A 141 -14.78 27.84 0.32
CA LYS A 141 -14.03 28.96 -0.29
C LYS A 141 -13.98 28.88 -1.82
N TYR A 142 -13.76 27.70 -2.37
CA TYR A 142 -13.65 27.51 -3.82
C TYR A 142 -14.90 26.92 -4.49
N ASN A 143 -15.93 26.56 -3.71
CA ASN A 143 -17.16 25.91 -4.19
C ASN A 143 -16.89 24.64 -5.02
N ILE A 144 -16.01 23.78 -4.51
CA ILE A 144 -15.61 22.50 -5.14
C ILE A 144 -16.09 21.35 -4.26
N SER A 145 -16.48 20.21 -4.85
CA SER A 145 -16.89 19.05 -4.06
C SER A 145 -15.71 18.33 -3.41
N ASN A 146 -15.91 17.83 -2.18
CA ASN A 146 -14.96 16.95 -1.50
C ASN A 146 -14.60 15.73 -2.33
N GLU A 147 -15.59 15.10 -2.96
CA GLU A 147 -15.38 13.93 -3.82
C GLU A 147 -14.39 14.21 -4.96
N TYR A 148 -14.53 15.36 -5.62
CA TYR A 148 -13.64 15.74 -6.72
C TYR A 148 -12.20 15.92 -6.23
N ILE A 149 -11.98 16.71 -5.17
CA ILE A 149 -10.63 17.00 -4.67
C ILE A 149 -9.98 15.75 -4.07
N CYS A 150 -10.68 15.02 -3.20
CA CYS A 150 -10.16 13.82 -2.55
C CYS A 150 -9.84 12.72 -3.58
N GLY A 151 -10.69 12.58 -4.61
CA GLY A 151 -10.45 11.65 -5.71
C GLY A 151 -9.18 11.98 -6.50
N HIS A 152 -8.98 13.26 -6.86
CA HIS A 152 -7.78 13.68 -7.58
C HIS A 152 -6.52 13.55 -6.72
N TYR A 153 -6.60 13.94 -5.45
CA TYR A 153 -5.49 13.78 -4.51
C TYR A 153 -5.08 12.32 -4.37
N ALA A 154 -6.02 11.40 -4.15
CA ALA A 154 -5.73 9.98 -4.03
C ALA A 154 -5.12 9.41 -5.33
N SER A 155 -5.67 9.77 -6.49
CA SER A 155 -5.12 9.39 -7.79
C SER A 155 -3.69 9.89 -7.99
N PHE A 156 -3.40 11.14 -7.62
CA PHE A 156 -2.06 11.71 -7.71
C PHE A 156 -1.05 10.97 -6.83
N VAL A 157 -1.39 10.73 -5.56
CA VAL A 157 -0.52 10.02 -4.61
C VAL A 157 -0.27 8.59 -5.07
N LEU A 158 -1.31 7.88 -5.53
CA LEU A 158 -1.17 6.50 -6.03
C LEU A 158 -0.34 6.42 -7.31
N THR A 159 -0.52 7.38 -8.22
CA THR A 159 0.29 7.46 -9.45
C THR A 159 1.76 7.68 -9.12
N SER A 160 2.04 8.62 -8.21
CA SER A 160 3.40 8.90 -7.73
C SER A 160 4.03 7.66 -7.07
N PHE A 161 3.24 6.93 -6.28
CA PHE A 161 3.68 5.70 -5.63
C PHE A 161 3.97 4.56 -6.63
N GLN A 162 3.11 4.36 -7.63
CA GLN A 162 3.35 3.40 -8.71
C GLN A 162 4.59 3.75 -9.52
N LEU A 163 4.80 5.03 -9.85
CA LEU A 163 6.01 5.49 -10.53
C LEU A 163 7.28 5.20 -9.71
N TRP A 164 7.24 5.36 -8.38
CA TRP A 164 8.35 4.96 -7.51
C TRP A 164 8.61 3.43 -7.53
N LEU A 165 7.55 2.62 -7.57
CA LEU A 165 7.67 1.16 -7.73
C LEU A 165 8.32 0.78 -9.07
N GLU A 166 8.09 1.54 -10.13
CA GLU A 166 8.70 1.29 -11.44
C GLU A 166 10.11 1.85 -11.58
N LEU A 167 10.28 3.15 -11.30
CA LEU A 167 11.51 3.89 -11.62
C LEU A 167 12.59 3.79 -10.53
N GLY A 168 12.21 3.48 -9.28
CA GLY A 168 13.13 3.52 -8.16
C GLY A 168 13.00 4.77 -7.31
N GLU A 169 13.86 4.87 -6.30
CA GLU A 169 13.93 6.02 -5.40
C GLU A 169 14.59 7.20 -6.13
N ASP A 170 13.89 8.33 -6.14
CA ASP A 170 14.40 9.61 -6.65
C ASP A 170 13.91 10.71 -5.72
N GLU A 171 14.85 11.49 -5.20
CA GLU A 171 14.58 12.51 -4.19
C GLU A 171 13.77 13.68 -4.78
N ASN A 172 14.01 14.04 -6.04
CA ASN A 172 13.29 15.13 -6.69
C ASN A 172 11.81 14.75 -6.91
N ASN A 173 11.55 13.51 -7.30
CA ASN A 173 10.20 12.98 -7.44
C ASN A 173 9.46 12.97 -6.09
N LEU A 174 10.14 12.58 -5.00
CA LEU A 174 9.56 12.63 -3.66
C LEU A 174 9.27 14.07 -3.22
N GLN A 175 10.21 15.00 -3.42
CA GLN A 175 10.03 16.42 -3.10
C GLN A 175 8.85 17.02 -3.87
N LEU A 176 8.73 16.73 -5.17
CA LEU A 176 7.62 17.18 -6.00
C LEU A 176 6.28 16.62 -5.48
N ALA A 177 6.23 15.34 -5.13
CA ALA A 177 5.02 14.71 -4.60
C ALA A 177 4.58 15.30 -3.24
N ASN A 178 5.52 15.67 -2.38
CA ASN A 178 5.22 16.33 -1.11
C ASN A 178 4.83 17.80 -1.31
N ARG A 179 5.46 18.50 -2.25
CA ARG A 179 5.06 19.87 -2.59
C ARG A 179 3.64 19.95 -3.15
N MET A 180 3.21 18.98 -3.96
CA MET A 180 1.82 18.93 -4.44
C MET A 180 0.82 18.68 -3.31
N HIS A 181 1.18 17.90 -2.29
CA HIS A 181 0.39 17.79 -1.07
C HIS A 181 0.32 19.14 -0.33
N SER A 182 1.46 19.76 -0.04
CA SER A 182 1.51 21.09 0.58
C SER A 182 0.63 22.12 -0.15
N VAL A 183 0.70 22.23 -1.47
CA VAL A 183 -0.11 23.23 -2.21
C VAL A 183 -1.61 23.00 -2.03
N LEU A 184 -2.07 21.75 -2.00
CA LEU A 184 -3.49 21.42 -1.80
C LEU A 184 -3.99 21.76 -0.38
N PHE A 185 -3.11 21.74 0.62
CA PHE A 185 -3.51 21.86 2.03
C PHE A 185 -3.06 23.17 2.70
N GLU A 186 -1.95 23.79 2.31
CA GLU A 186 -1.57 25.15 2.71
C GLU A 186 -2.56 26.21 2.19
N SER A 187 -3.26 25.92 1.09
CA SER A 187 -4.34 26.76 0.56
C SER A 187 -5.67 26.62 1.32
N ALA A 188 -5.76 25.64 2.23
CA ALA A 188 -6.90 25.37 3.12
C ALA A 188 -6.77 26.06 4.49
N ASP A 189 -5.55 26.48 4.87
CA ASP A 189 -5.25 27.22 6.11
C ASP A 189 -5.33 28.76 5.95
N ILE A 190 -5.87 29.26 4.83
CA ILE A 190 -6.07 30.70 4.54
C ILE A 190 -7.56 31.04 4.37
#